data_AF-A0A6J0LZ67-F1
#
_entry.id   AF-A0A6J0LZ67-F1
#
_cell.length_a   1.000
_cell.length_b   1.000
_cell.length_c   1.000
_cell.angle_alpha   90.00
_cell.angle_beta   90.00
_cell.angle_gamma   90.00
#
_symmetry.space_group_name_H-M   'P 1'
#
loop_
_entity.id
_entity.type
_entity.pdbx_description
1 polymer ?
#
loop_
_entity_poly.entity_id
_entity_poly.type
_entity_poly.pdbx_seq_one_letter_code
_entity_poly.pdbx_strand_id
1 'polypeptide(L)'
;MAATYHVRSSSLPARLHSNGLNHIQQLLTRLPTDNTNNSLSLLSRLYESISHLCNNSPASSLLPHHSFFTDLLDLSLVHLDLCSKLRDITSRIKDCLRDLRSAFRRRRHGGDFTIRCHVKAFVRSRRLIHKDLAKLLYLLKQTDHSSIFSTHPLITLLQQVCSQTCISFRTVMLSLSASVPKPKPSGWALVSKLVINNVTSKSAQVQTGQENEFQMMDEELQRFCSAKEIKKEGIKSLINSLDKVDVAVEELEESLESLYRRMIQARVSLLNILSLHI
;
A
#
# COMPACT_ATOMS: atom_id res chain seq x y z
N MET A 1 3.16 20.57 -67.15
CA MET A 1 3.80 19.47 -66.40
C MET A 1 3.80 19.85 -64.93
N ALA A 2 2.91 19.26 -64.13
CA ALA A 2 2.86 19.49 -62.69
C ALA A 2 3.88 18.57 -62.00
N ALA A 3 4.84 19.15 -61.27
CA ALA A 3 5.77 18.38 -60.46
C ALA A 3 5.03 17.78 -59.27
N THR A 4 4.88 16.46 -59.28
CA THR A 4 4.35 15.67 -58.17
C THR A 4 5.39 15.65 -57.04
N TYR A 5 5.15 16.41 -56.00
CA TYR A 5 5.93 16.32 -54.76
C TYR A 5 5.61 14.99 -54.08
N HIS A 6 6.58 14.07 -54.06
CA HIS A 6 6.53 12.90 -53.19
C HIS A 6 6.57 13.36 -51.73
N VAL A 7 5.45 13.23 -51.03
CA VAL A 7 5.41 13.27 -49.56
C VAL A 7 6.24 12.09 -49.07
N ARG A 8 7.48 12.36 -48.65
CA ARG A 8 8.30 11.36 -47.97
C ARG A 8 7.70 11.10 -46.60
N SER A 9 7.30 9.86 -46.35
CA SER A 9 6.96 9.36 -45.02
C SER A 9 8.18 9.53 -44.11
N SER A 10 8.05 10.35 -43.07
CA SER A 10 9.07 10.47 -42.03
C SER A 10 8.97 9.27 -41.10
N SER A 11 9.72 8.20 -41.38
CA SER A 11 9.99 7.13 -40.42
C SER A 11 11.03 7.62 -39.41
N LEU A 12 10.66 8.58 -38.55
CA LEU A 12 11.49 8.95 -37.41
C LEU A 12 11.07 8.07 -36.22
N PRO A 13 11.96 7.24 -35.67
CA PRO A 13 11.67 6.46 -34.46
C PRO A 13 11.44 7.33 -33.22
N ALA A 14 11.77 8.62 -33.28
CA ALA A 14 11.90 9.54 -32.14
C ALA A 14 10.57 10.07 -31.58
N ARG A 15 9.51 9.26 -31.50
CA ARG A 15 8.29 9.63 -30.77
C ARG A 15 8.06 8.66 -29.62
N LEU A 16 7.86 9.23 -28.43
CA LEU A 16 7.17 8.59 -27.33
C LEU A 16 5.99 7.78 -27.87
N HIS A 17 6.02 6.46 -27.68
CA HIS A 17 5.03 5.57 -28.30
C HIS A 17 3.65 5.88 -27.69
N SER A 18 2.78 6.59 -28.43
CA SER A 18 1.48 7.07 -27.93
C SER A 18 0.63 5.94 -27.34
N ASN A 19 0.77 4.72 -27.87
CA ASN A 19 0.10 3.53 -27.36
C ASN A 19 0.51 3.18 -25.92
N GLY A 20 1.79 3.36 -25.56
CA GLY A 20 2.27 3.07 -24.20
C GLY A 20 1.78 4.07 -23.17
N LEU A 21 1.80 5.37 -23.52
CA LEU A 21 1.21 6.43 -22.67
C LEU A 21 -0.30 6.24 -22.51
N ASN A 22 -1.02 5.95 -23.60
CA ASN A 22 -2.46 5.69 -23.57
C ASN A 22 -2.81 4.47 -22.72
N HIS A 23 -1.99 3.41 -22.76
CA HIS A 23 -2.19 2.24 -21.92
C HIS A 23 -2.07 2.58 -20.43
N ILE A 24 -1.02 3.31 -20.04
CA ILE A 24 -0.82 3.72 -18.64
C ILE A 24 -1.97 4.63 -18.19
N GLN A 25 -2.41 5.56 -19.04
CA GLN A 25 -3.58 6.40 -18.75
C GLN A 25 -4.84 5.58 -18.53
N GLN A 26 -5.08 4.53 -19.34
CA GLN A 26 -6.22 3.63 -19.19
C GLN A 26 -6.15 2.81 -17.89
N LEU A 27 -4.94 2.43 -17.45
CA LEU A 27 -4.76 1.76 -16.17
C LEU A 27 -5.04 2.73 -15.01
N LEU A 28 -4.57 3.99 -15.09
CA LEU A 28 -4.84 5.03 -14.10
C LEU A 28 -6.34 5.30 -13.92
N THR A 29 -7.12 5.36 -15.01
CA THR A 29 -8.57 5.56 -14.92
C THR A 29 -9.33 4.37 -14.32
N ARG A 30 -8.71 3.18 -14.32
CA ARG A 30 -9.28 1.96 -13.75
C ARG A 30 -8.95 1.77 -12.28
N LEU A 31 -8.05 2.56 -11.66
CA LEU A 31 -7.72 2.35 -10.26
C LEU A 31 -8.95 2.64 -9.39
N PRO A 32 -9.47 1.62 -8.68
CA PRO A 32 -10.53 1.85 -7.71
C PRO A 32 -9.96 2.70 -6.58
N THR A 33 -10.72 3.68 -6.10
CA THR A 33 -10.37 4.39 -4.87
C THR A 33 -10.55 3.52 -3.63
N ASP A 34 -11.31 2.42 -3.73
CA ASP A 34 -11.93 1.79 -2.55
C ASP A 34 -11.53 0.32 -2.28
N ASN A 35 -10.95 -0.42 -3.24
CA ASN A 35 -10.53 -1.84 -3.02
C ASN A 35 -9.00 -1.98 -2.98
N THR A 36 -8.45 -2.37 -1.82
CA THR A 36 -7.02 -2.42 -1.53
C THR A 36 -6.25 -3.41 -2.40
N ASN A 37 -6.66 -4.69 -2.48
CA ASN A 37 -5.90 -5.73 -3.18
C ASN A 37 -5.96 -5.52 -4.71
N ASN A 38 -7.11 -5.09 -5.22
CA ASN A 38 -7.25 -4.70 -6.62
C ASN A 38 -6.43 -3.45 -6.95
N SER A 39 -6.28 -2.52 -5.99
CA SER A 39 -5.46 -1.31 -6.21
C SER A 39 -3.97 -1.64 -6.32
N LEU A 40 -3.43 -2.52 -5.47
CA LEU A 40 -2.00 -2.88 -5.48
C LEU A 40 -1.63 -3.68 -6.73
N SER A 41 -2.45 -4.65 -7.12
CA SER A 41 -2.22 -5.43 -8.35
C SER A 41 -2.27 -4.56 -9.61
N LEU A 42 -3.19 -3.61 -9.68
CA LEU A 42 -3.26 -2.66 -10.79
C LEU A 42 -2.09 -1.67 -10.77
N LEU A 43 -1.62 -1.27 -9.59
CA LEU A 43 -0.42 -0.46 -9.43
C LEU A 43 0.85 -1.21 -9.87
N SER A 44 0.96 -2.51 -9.58
CA SER A 44 2.05 -3.34 -10.11
C SER A 44 2.06 -3.36 -11.63
N ARG A 45 0.89 -3.46 -12.27
CA ARG A 45 0.75 -3.37 -13.73
C ARG A 45 1.11 -2.00 -14.29
N LEU A 46 0.81 -0.92 -13.56
CA LEU A 46 1.23 0.44 -13.91
C LEU A 46 2.75 0.56 -13.94
N TYR A 47 3.43 0.13 -12.87
CA TYR A 47 4.89 0.16 -12.79
C TYR A 47 5.56 -0.75 -13.85
N GLU A 48 4.99 -1.92 -14.11
CA GLU A 48 5.43 -2.78 -15.21
C GLU A 48 5.29 -2.07 -16.57
N SER A 49 4.16 -1.41 -16.82
CA SER A 49 3.92 -0.65 -18.05
C SER A 49 4.88 0.54 -18.20
N ILE A 50 5.21 1.24 -17.11
CA ILE A 50 6.23 2.29 -17.10
C ILE A 50 7.58 1.70 -17.52
N SER A 51 7.98 0.58 -16.91
CA SER A 51 9.24 -0.09 -17.25
C SER A 51 9.30 -0.46 -18.73
N HIS A 52 8.23 -1.04 -19.29
CA HIS A 52 8.14 -1.36 -20.71
C HIS A 52 8.18 -0.12 -21.61
N LEU A 53 7.44 0.94 -21.27
CA LEU A 53 7.48 2.19 -22.02
C LEU A 53 8.90 2.75 -22.06
N CYS A 54 9.60 2.70 -20.92
CA CYS A 54 10.95 3.22 -20.78
C CYS A 54 11.96 2.43 -21.62
N ASN A 55 11.90 1.09 -21.56
CA ASN A 55 12.83 0.23 -22.29
C ASN A 55 12.61 0.22 -23.80
N ASN A 56 11.39 0.52 -24.26
CA ASN A 56 11.01 0.47 -25.67
C ASN A 56 11.02 1.84 -26.38
N SER A 57 11.22 2.93 -25.65
CA SER A 57 11.20 4.28 -26.22
C SER A 57 12.64 4.77 -26.47
N PRO A 58 12.94 5.39 -27.62
CA PRO A 58 14.25 5.95 -27.85
C PRO A 58 14.52 7.10 -26.87
N ALA A 59 15.71 7.05 -26.28
CA ALA A 59 16.16 7.94 -25.22
C ALA A 59 15.90 9.43 -25.57
N SER A 60 16.17 9.83 -26.81
CA SER A 60 16.05 11.20 -27.33
C SER A 60 14.62 11.79 -27.36
N SER A 61 13.58 10.97 -27.18
CA SER A 61 12.17 11.39 -27.28
C SER A 61 11.50 11.70 -25.92
N LEU A 62 12.23 11.53 -24.81
CA LEU A 62 11.66 11.49 -23.46
C LEU A 62 12.00 12.71 -22.58
N LEU A 63 12.91 13.58 -23.02
CA LEU A 63 13.46 14.63 -22.16
C LEU A 63 12.90 16.03 -22.45
N PRO A 64 12.21 16.60 -21.45
CA PRO A 64 12.38 18.00 -21.13
C PRO A 64 12.74 18.11 -19.63
N HIS A 65 13.95 18.63 -19.37
CA HIS A 65 14.47 19.05 -18.07
C HIS A 65 14.79 17.96 -17.02
N HIS A 66 16.09 17.85 -16.72
CA HIS A 66 16.70 16.92 -15.75
C HIS A 66 16.14 17.06 -14.32
N SER A 67 15.77 18.27 -13.88
CA SER A 67 15.33 18.53 -12.50
C SER A 67 14.00 17.88 -12.11
N PHE A 68 13.07 17.72 -13.05
CA PHE A 68 11.78 17.09 -12.74
C PHE A 68 11.93 15.57 -12.52
N PHE A 69 12.86 14.95 -13.25
CA PHE A 69 13.13 13.53 -13.12
C PHE A 69 13.88 13.22 -11.83
N THR A 70 14.76 14.09 -11.35
CA THR A 70 15.39 13.91 -10.03
C THR A 70 14.35 13.89 -8.92
N ASP A 71 13.42 14.85 -8.92
CA ASP A 71 12.37 14.91 -7.89
C ASP A 71 11.44 13.68 -7.95
N LEU A 72 11.09 13.22 -9.15
CA LEU A 72 10.31 11.99 -9.33
C LEU A 72 11.06 10.73 -8.88
N LEU A 73 12.37 10.67 -9.12
CA LEU A 73 13.21 9.56 -8.68
C LEU A 73 13.37 9.55 -7.16
N ASP A 74 13.52 10.71 -6.54
CA ASP A 74 13.58 10.85 -5.09
C ASP A 74 12.25 10.44 -4.45
N LEU A 75 11.12 10.89 -5.00
CA LEU A 75 9.80 10.45 -4.56
C LEU A 75 9.60 8.94 -4.74
N SER A 76 10.10 8.36 -5.85
CA SER A 76 10.05 6.91 -6.07
C SER A 76 10.83 6.11 -5.03
N LEU A 77 11.94 6.64 -4.53
CA LEU A 77 12.70 6.04 -3.42
C LEU A 77 11.88 6.07 -2.14
N VAL A 78 11.22 7.19 -1.84
CA VAL A 78 10.34 7.28 -0.67
C VAL A 78 9.21 6.26 -0.75
N HIS A 79 8.61 6.07 -1.93
CA HIS A 79 7.61 5.02 -2.12
C HIS A 79 8.16 3.61 -1.93
N LEU A 80 9.38 3.33 -2.40
CA LEU A 80 10.04 2.04 -2.17
C LEU A 80 10.27 1.78 -0.69
N ASP A 81 10.73 2.79 0.06
CA ASP A 81 10.93 2.69 1.50
C ASP A 81 9.61 2.45 2.25
N LEU A 82 8.55 3.15 1.86
CA LEU A 82 7.19 2.94 2.38
C LEU A 82 6.72 1.51 2.11
N CYS A 83 6.87 1.03 0.88
CA CYS A 83 6.51 -0.33 0.48
C CYS A 83 7.28 -1.38 1.29
N SER A 84 8.59 -1.18 1.48
CA SER A 84 9.43 -2.07 2.29
C SER A 84 8.95 -2.14 3.73
N LYS A 85 8.71 -0.98 4.38
CA LYS A 85 8.22 -0.94 5.75
C LYS A 85 6.83 -1.58 5.89
N LEU A 86 5.99 -1.43 4.88
CA LEU A 86 4.66 -2.04 4.85
C LEU A 86 4.75 -3.56 4.72
N ARG A 87 5.67 -4.09 3.90
CA ARG A 87 6.00 -5.53 3.84
C ARG A 87 6.42 -6.05 5.21
N ASP A 88 7.35 -5.36 5.89
CA ASP A 88 7.81 -5.75 7.22
C ASP A 88 6.66 -5.78 8.25
N ILE A 89 5.74 -4.81 8.18
CA ILE A 89 4.54 -4.79 9.03
C ILE A 89 3.64 -5.99 8.73
N THR A 90 3.38 -6.29 7.45
CA THR A 90 2.53 -7.42 7.03
C THR A 90 3.12 -8.75 7.50
N SER A 91 4.43 -8.97 7.33
CA SER A 91 5.09 -10.18 7.82
C SER A 91 5.02 -10.29 9.36
N ARG A 92 5.19 -9.18 10.09
CA ARG A 92 5.01 -9.16 11.56
C ARG A 92 3.58 -9.54 11.97
N ILE A 93 2.55 -9.11 11.24
CA ILE A 93 1.17 -9.53 11.49
C ILE A 93 1.05 -11.05 11.30
N LYS A 94 1.57 -11.56 10.19
CA LYS A 94 1.55 -12.99 9.84
C LYS A 94 2.18 -13.86 10.92
N ASP A 95 3.35 -13.46 11.43
CA ASP A 95 4.03 -14.19 12.50
C ASP A 95 3.22 -14.18 13.80
N CYS A 96 2.64 -13.04 14.17
CA CYS A 96 1.78 -12.95 15.36
C CYS A 96 0.52 -13.83 15.22
N LEU A 97 -0.07 -13.92 14.03
CA LEU A 97 -1.22 -14.79 13.75
C LEU A 97 -0.82 -16.26 13.91
N ARG A 98 0.33 -16.65 13.33
CA ARG A 98 0.88 -18.01 13.42
C ARG A 98 1.13 -18.42 14.87
N ASP A 99 1.72 -17.53 15.67
CA ASP A 99 1.97 -17.76 17.10
C ASP A 99 0.68 -17.97 17.88
N LEU A 100 -0.30 -17.09 17.68
CA LEU A 100 -1.58 -17.18 18.38
C LEU A 100 -2.36 -18.44 18.00
N ARG A 101 -2.41 -18.79 16.71
CA ARG A 101 -3.02 -20.05 16.28
C ARG A 101 -2.31 -21.28 16.84
N SER A 102 -0.98 -21.23 16.89
CA SER A 102 -0.18 -22.31 17.47
C SER A 102 -0.51 -22.51 18.95
N ALA A 103 -0.73 -21.43 19.68
CA ALA A 103 -1.20 -21.48 21.06
C ALA A 103 -2.59 -22.15 21.15
N PHE A 104 -3.55 -21.76 20.31
CA PHE A 104 -4.88 -22.40 20.26
C PHE A 104 -4.80 -23.90 19.95
N ARG A 105 -3.94 -24.33 19.02
CA ARG A 105 -3.72 -25.76 18.72
C ARG A 105 -3.16 -26.53 19.90
N ARG A 106 -2.23 -25.93 20.67
CA ARG A 106 -1.58 -26.56 21.83
C ARG A 106 -2.38 -26.47 23.14
N ARG A 107 -3.56 -25.84 23.14
CA ARG A 107 -4.39 -25.59 24.34
C ARG A 107 -4.59 -26.83 25.22
N ARG A 108 -4.67 -28.03 24.63
CA ARG A 108 -4.86 -29.31 25.36
C ARG A 108 -3.86 -29.50 26.52
N HIS A 109 -2.69 -28.88 26.47
CA HIS A 109 -1.65 -29.02 27.51
C HIS A 109 -1.42 -27.78 28.38
N GLY A 110 -1.91 -26.59 28.00
CA GLY A 110 -1.52 -25.31 28.60
C GLY A 110 -2.57 -24.58 29.44
N GLY A 111 -3.81 -25.07 29.48
CA GLY A 111 -4.92 -24.42 30.20
C GLY A 111 -5.29 -23.02 29.67
N ASP A 112 -6.32 -22.41 30.26
CA ASP A 112 -6.90 -21.15 29.76
C ASP A 112 -6.04 -19.90 30.03
N PHE A 113 -5.17 -19.98 31.04
CA PHE A 113 -4.26 -18.88 31.37
C PHE A 113 -3.24 -18.62 30.25
N THR A 114 -2.64 -19.67 29.69
CA THR A 114 -1.61 -19.54 28.63
C THR A 114 -2.19 -18.94 27.35
N ILE A 115 -3.38 -19.37 26.94
CA ILE A 115 -4.11 -18.79 25.81
C ILE A 115 -4.34 -17.29 26.03
N ARG A 116 -4.77 -16.90 27.23
CA ARG A 116 -4.99 -15.49 27.55
C ARG A 116 -3.70 -14.67 27.51
N CYS A 117 -2.56 -15.27 27.85
CA CYS A 117 -1.24 -14.64 27.68
C CYS A 117 -0.90 -14.41 26.20
N HIS A 118 -1.11 -15.41 25.33
CA HIS A 118 -0.89 -15.28 23.89
C HIS A 118 -1.82 -14.25 23.24
N VAL A 119 -3.10 -14.22 23.60
CA VAL A 119 -4.05 -13.20 23.15
C VAL A 119 -3.59 -11.80 23.57
N LYS A 120 -3.17 -11.62 24.84
CA LYS A 120 -2.63 -10.34 25.31
C LYS A 120 -1.34 -9.95 24.57
N ALA A 121 -0.48 -10.90 24.22
CA ALA A 121 0.72 -10.64 23.43
C ALA A 121 0.37 -10.18 22.01
N PHE A 122 -0.57 -10.85 21.35
CA PHE A 122 -1.08 -10.45 20.03
C PHE A 122 -1.66 -9.03 20.05
N VAL A 123 -2.52 -8.71 21.03
CA VAL A 123 -3.09 -7.36 21.20
C VAL A 123 -2.02 -6.30 21.42
N ARG A 124 -0.94 -6.60 22.16
CA ARG A 124 0.20 -5.69 22.30
C ARG A 124 0.92 -5.49 20.97
N SER A 125 1.16 -6.55 20.22
CA SER A 125 1.78 -6.45 18.89
C SER A 125 0.94 -5.60 17.94
N ARG A 126 -0.38 -5.84 17.88
CA ARG A 126 -1.33 -5.02 17.10
C ARG A 126 -1.21 -3.52 17.44
N ARG A 127 -1.11 -3.17 18.72
CA ARG A 127 -0.92 -1.76 19.14
C ARG A 127 0.40 -1.16 18.67
N LEU A 128 1.49 -1.94 18.63
CA LEU A 128 2.77 -1.47 18.13
C LEU A 128 2.69 -1.26 16.61
N ILE A 129 2.09 -2.21 15.89
CA ILE A 129 1.85 -2.10 14.45
C ILE A 129 1.05 -0.84 14.10
N HIS A 130 -0.01 -0.55 14.86
CA HIS A 130 -0.79 0.69 14.69
C HIS A 130 0.04 1.96 14.89
N LYS A 131 0.96 1.97 15.87
CA LYS A 131 1.88 3.11 16.06
C LYS A 131 2.81 3.26 14.86
N ASP A 132 3.30 2.16 14.30
CA ASP A 132 4.17 2.19 13.14
C ASP A 132 3.42 2.66 11.89
N LEU A 133 2.20 2.15 11.65
CA LEU A 133 1.31 2.60 10.57
C LEU A 133 0.98 4.11 10.68
N ALA A 134 0.73 4.61 11.89
CA ALA A 134 0.49 6.03 12.10
C ALA A 134 1.71 6.90 11.74
N LYS A 135 2.94 6.42 12.01
CA LYS A 135 4.17 7.11 11.57
C LYS A 135 4.28 7.10 10.05
N LEU A 136 3.99 5.97 9.39
CA LEU A 136 4.03 5.89 7.93
C LEU A 136 2.99 6.80 7.27
N LEU A 137 1.76 6.84 7.79
CA LEU A 137 0.72 7.76 7.33
C LEU A 137 1.12 9.23 7.49
N TYR A 138 1.86 9.56 8.56
CA TYR A 138 2.38 10.90 8.78
C TYR A 138 3.50 11.26 7.80
N LEU A 139 4.41 10.32 7.50
CA LEU A 139 5.44 10.49 6.48
C LEU A 139 4.82 10.71 5.10
N LEU A 140 3.84 9.87 4.73
CA LEU A 140 3.14 9.96 3.46
C LEU A 140 2.42 11.31 3.27
N LYS A 141 1.87 11.86 4.36
CA LYS A 141 1.22 13.18 4.31
C LYS A 141 2.22 14.31 4.06
N GLN A 142 3.46 14.19 4.54
CA GLN A 142 4.47 15.22 4.30
C GLN A 142 4.93 15.24 2.84
N THR A 143 4.88 14.10 2.17
CA THR A 143 5.25 13.97 0.75
C THR A 143 4.16 14.48 -0.22
N ASP A 144 2.93 14.75 0.23
CA ASP A 144 1.83 15.22 -0.62
C ASP A 144 2.01 16.66 -1.15
N HIS A 145 2.97 17.43 -0.64
CA HIS A 145 3.11 18.87 -0.94
C HIS A 145 3.98 19.21 -2.15
N SER A 146 4.59 18.24 -2.83
CA SER A 146 5.41 18.47 -4.02
C SER A 146 4.60 18.41 -5.31
N SER A 147 3.57 19.26 -5.46
CA SER A 147 2.83 19.37 -6.72
C SER A 147 3.64 20.22 -7.71
N ILE A 148 4.49 19.56 -8.48
CA ILE A 148 5.28 20.21 -9.52
C ILE A 148 4.43 20.24 -10.80
N PHE A 149 4.08 21.41 -11.33
CA PHE A 149 3.32 21.49 -12.58
C PHE A 149 4.27 21.32 -13.77
N SER A 150 4.09 20.28 -14.57
CA SER A 150 4.84 20.06 -15.81
C SER A 150 3.88 19.91 -16.99
N THR A 151 4.26 20.46 -18.14
CA THR A 151 3.54 20.34 -19.41
C THR A 151 3.95 19.08 -20.20
N HIS A 152 4.97 18.34 -19.75
CA HIS A 152 5.43 17.17 -20.48
C HIS A 152 4.56 15.94 -20.20
N PRO A 153 4.00 15.28 -21.24
CA PRO A 153 3.04 14.18 -21.06
C PRO A 153 3.54 13.05 -20.16
N LEU A 154 4.81 12.66 -20.29
CA LEU A 154 5.37 11.61 -19.45
C LEU A 154 5.55 12.05 -17.99
N ILE A 155 5.98 13.31 -17.75
CA ILE A 155 6.18 13.81 -16.38
C ILE A 155 4.83 13.88 -15.67
N THR A 156 3.81 14.43 -16.33
CA THR A 156 2.44 14.47 -15.80
C THR A 156 1.92 13.05 -15.48
N LEU A 157 2.19 12.09 -16.35
CA LEU A 157 1.76 10.70 -16.16
C LEU A 157 2.51 10.00 -15.02
N LEU A 158 3.82 10.20 -14.87
CA LEU A 158 4.58 9.69 -13.72
C LEU A 158 4.12 10.32 -12.40
N GLN A 159 3.77 11.60 -12.40
CA GLN A 159 3.19 12.28 -11.23
C GLN A 159 1.83 11.68 -10.84
N GLN A 160 0.98 11.37 -11.83
CA GLN A 160 -0.29 10.68 -11.57
C GLN A 160 -0.06 9.29 -10.96
N VAL A 161 0.91 8.53 -11.47
CA VAL A 161 1.28 7.22 -10.88
C VAL A 161 1.81 7.38 -9.47
N CYS A 162 2.61 8.40 -9.19
CA CYS A 162 3.09 8.70 -7.84
C CYS A 162 1.93 9.03 -6.89
N SER A 163 1.02 9.92 -7.29
CA SER A 163 -0.19 10.25 -6.51
C SER A 163 -1.03 9.01 -6.23
N GLN A 164 -1.23 8.17 -7.24
CA GLN A 164 -1.99 6.94 -7.09
C GLN A 164 -1.29 5.92 -6.17
N THR A 165 0.05 5.89 -6.18
CA THR A 165 0.86 5.08 -5.24
C THR A 165 0.62 5.54 -3.80
N CYS A 166 0.64 6.86 -3.55
CA CYS A 166 0.31 7.40 -2.24
C CYS A 166 -1.09 6.97 -1.78
N ILE A 167 -2.09 7.13 -2.65
CA ILE A 167 -3.47 6.75 -2.34
C ILE A 167 -3.56 5.26 -1.99
N SER A 168 -2.98 4.38 -2.81
CA SER A 168 -2.98 2.93 -2.55
C SER A 168 -2.31 2.56 -1.23
N PHE A 169 -1.12 3.12 -0.93
CA PHE A 169 -0.46 2.88 0.36
C PHE A 169 -1.27 3.41 1.53
N ARG A 170 -1.87 4.59 1.40
CA ARG A 170 -2.75 5.16 2.42
C ARG A 170 -3.93 4.23 2.70
N THR A 171 -4.62 3.75 1.67
CA THR A 171 -5.77 2.85 1.81
C THR A 171 -5.37 1.55 2.51
N VAL A 172 -4.25 0.94 2.13
CA VAL A 172 -3.73 -0.27 2.78
C VAL A 172 -3.40 0.00 4.26
N MET A 173 -2.68 1.08 4.55
CA MET A 173 -2.33 1.44 5.94
C MET A 173 -3.57 1.67 6.81
N LEU A 174 -4.60 2.32 6.26
CA LEU A 174 -5.88 2.55 6.95
C LEU A 174 -6.62 1.23 7.19
N SER A 175 -6.64 0.33 6.21
CA SER A 175 -7.21 -1.03 6.34
C SER A 175 -6.54 -1.80 7.49
N LEU A 176 -5.21 -1.83 7.55
CA LEU A 176 -4.46 -2.50 8.63
C LEU A 176 -4.65 -1.83 10.01
N SER A 177 -4.99 -0.54 10.00
CA SER A 177 -5.22 0.30 11.19
C SER A 177 -6.66 0.27 11.71
N ALA A 178 -7.54 -0.57 11.16
CA ALA A 178 -8.91 -0.72 11.66
C ALA A 178 -8.92 -0.92 13.20
N SER A 179 -9.83 -0.23 13.88
CA SER A 179 -9.77 0.20 15.30
C SER A 179 -9.29 -0.83 16.33
N VAL A 180 -8.28 -0.48 17.15
CA VAL A 180 -7.90 -1.25 18.36
C VAL A 180 -9.02 -1.22 19.42
N PRO A 181 -9.26 -2.34 20.14
CA PRO A 181 -10.00 -2.35 21.39
C PRO A 181 -9.39 -1.37 22.41
N LYS A 182 -10.11 -0.28 22.70
CA LYS A 182 -9.70 0.67 23.74
C LYS A 182 -9.66 -0.05 25.10
N PRO A 183 -8.58 0.05 25.89
CA PRO A 183 -8.65 -0.32 27.29
C PRO A 183 -9.68 0.58 28.00
N LYS A 184 -10.33 0.07 29.06
CA LYS A 184 -11.19 0.88 29.94
C LYS A 184 -10.42 2.15 30.34
N PRO A 185 -11.05 3.35 30.29
CA PRO A 185 -10.36 4.58 30.61
C PRO A 185 -9.89 4.52 32.07
N SER A 186 -8.58 4.53 32.29
CA SER A 186 -8.02 4.97 33.57
C SER A 186 -7.91 6.49 33.51
N GLY A 187 -8.11 7.18 34.65
CA GLY A 187 -8.29 8.64 34.75
C GLY A 187 -7.17 9.54 34.22
N TRP A 188 -6.13 8.96 33.60
CA TRP A 188 -4.98 9.65 33.00
C TRP A 188 -4.99 9.63 31.46
N ALA A 189 -5.98 8.99 30.82
CA ALA A 189 -5.99 8.72 29.37
C ALA A 189 -6.37 9.92 28.47
N LEU A 190 -6.21 11.17 28.94
CA LEU A 190 -6.54 12.37 28.17
C LEU A 190 -5.37 12.98 27.38
N VAL A 191 -4.15 12.43 27.48
CA VAL A 191 -2.96 13.07 26.86
C VAL A 191 -2.50 12.43 25.54
N SER A 192 -3.15 11.37 25.03
CA SER A 192 -2.69 10.69 23.80
C SER A 192 -3.67 10.67 22.63
N LYS A 193 -4.51 11.70 22.48
CA LYS A 193 -5.35 11.90 21.29
C LYS A 193 -4.68 12.91 20.36
N LEU A 194 -4.38 12.53 19.11
CA LEU A 194 -4.82 13.32 17.92
C LEU A 194 -4.27 12.86 16.56
N VAL A 195 -3.30 11.94 16.45
CA VAL A 195 -2.67 11.76 15.12
C VAL A 195 -3.51 10.87 14.19
N ILE A 196 -4.12 9.78 14.67
CA ILE A 196 -4.93 8.89 13.83
C ILE A 196 -6.34 9.46 13.62
N ASN A 197 -6.98 10.00 14.67
CA ASN A 197 -8.32 10.59 14.57
C ASN A 197 -8.41 11.78 13.61
N ASN A 198 -7.34 12.58 13.48
CA ASN A 198 -7.33 13.71 12.54
C ASN A 198 -7.12 13.28 11.08
N VAL A 199 -6.51 12.11 10.87
CA VAL A 199 -6.26 11.55 9.53
C VAL A 199 -7.50 10.80 9.02
N THR A 200 -8.30 10.21 9.92
CA THR A 200 -9.59 9.58 9.60
C THR A 200 -10.78 10.54 9.60
N SER A 201 -10.71 11.71 10.26
CA SER A 201 -11.84 12.66 10.32
C SER A 201 -11.95 13.63 9.14
N LYS A 202 -10.89 13.81 8.35
CA LYS A 202 -10.88 14.77 7.21
C LYS A 202 -10.92 14.13 5.82
N SER A 203 -10.88 12.81 5.71
CA SER A 203 -10.96 12.11 4.43
C SER A 203 -11.84 10.89 4.65
N ALA A 204 -13.09 11.01 4.18
CA ALA A 204 -14.09 9.97 4.01
C ALA A 204 -14.15 8.91 5.12
N GLN A 205 -15.16 9.03 5.99
CA GLN A 205 -15.90 7.84 6.39
C GLN A 205 -16.45 7.21 5.11
N VAL A 206 -15.69 6.30 4.51
CA VAL A 206 -16.24 5.34 3.57
C VAL A 206 -17.08 4.40 4.43
N GLN A 207 -18.38 4.70 4.49
CA GLN A 207 -19.39 3.78 4.97
C GLN A 207 -19.54 2.66 3.92
N THR A 208 -18.58 1.73 3.88
CA THR A 208 -18.89 0.39 3.41
C THR A 208 -19.53 -0.33 4.57
N GLY A 209 -20.80 -0.72 4.44
CA GLY A 209 -21.51 -1.56 5.42
C GLY A 209 -20.94 -2.98 5.59
N GLN A 210 -19.70 -3.22 5.13
CA GLN A 210 -18.92 -4.42 5.39
C GLN A 210 -17.75 -4.06 6.30
N GLU A 211 -17.73 -4.68 7.48
CA GLU A 211 -16.58 -4.63 8.38
C GLU A 211 -15.37 -5.28 7.71
N ASN A 212 -14.23 -4.59 7.75
CA ASN A 212 -12.94 -5.14 7.35
C ASN A 212 -12.56 -6.34 8.26
N GLU A 213 -11.89 -7.35 7.72
CA GLU A 213 -11.39 -8.53 8.43
C GLU A 213 -10.62 -8.18 9.71
N PHE A 214 -9.79 -7.15 9.66
CA PHE A 214 -9.02 -6.66 10.81
C PHE A 214 -9.94 -6.10 11.92
N GLN A 215 -11.03 -5.42 11.54
CA GLN A 215 -12.01 -4.91 12.50
C GLN A 215 -12.76 -6.06 13.18
N MET A 216 -13.25 -7.03 12.40
CA MET A 216 -13.93 -8.21 12.93
C MET A 216 -13.04 -8.97 13.93
N MET A 217 -11.76 -9.15 13.59
CA MET A 217 -10.79 -9.79 14.47
C MET A 217 -10.58 -8.99 15.76
N ASP A 218 -10.40 -7.67 15.65
CA ASP A 218 -10.17 -6.80 16.80
C ASP A 218 -11.38 -6.80 17.78
N GLU A 219 -12.61 -6.86 17.27
CA GLU A 219 -13.82 -7.02 18.08
C GLU A 219 -13.88 -8.37 18.80
N GLU A 220 -13.57 -9.46 18.11
CA GLU A 220 -13.50 -10.79 18.71
C GLU A 220 -12.41 -10.88 19.79
N LEU A 221 -11.24 -10.27 19.56
CA LEU A 221 -10.19 -10.16 20.56
C LEU A 221 -10.65 -9.38 21.79
N GLN A 222 -11.43 -8.31 21.61
CA GLN A 222 -11.99 -7.53 22.72
C GLN A 222 -12.99 -8.34 23.55
N ARG A 223 -13.91 -9.05 22.88
CA ARG A 223 -14.88 -9.95 23.50
C ARG A 223 -14.15 -11.05 24.28
N PHE A 224 -13.15 -11.66 23.66
CA PHE A 224 -12.33 -12.72 24.27
C PHE A 224 -11.58 -12.23 25.51
N CYS A 225 -10.97 -11.03 25.47
CA CYS A 225 -10.26 -10.46 26.61
C CYS A 225 -11.17 -10.09 27.78
N SER A 226 -12.42 -9.72 27.49
CA SER A 226 -13.40 -9.26 28.49
C SER A 226 -14.19 -10.41 29.13
N ALA A 227 -14.15 -11.60 28.52
CA ALA A 227 -14.84 -12.77 29.03
C ALA A 227 -14.25 -13.25 30.36
N LYS A 228 -15.13 -13.55 31.33
CA LYS A 228 -14.74 -14.15 32.62
C LYS A 228 -14.21 -15.58 32.43
N GLU A 229 -14.84 -16.34 31.53
CA GLU A 229 -14.51 -17.72 31.21
C GLU A 229 -14.32 -17.89 29.70
N ILE A 230 -13.41 -18.78 29.31
CA ILE A 230 -13.12 -19.07 27.91
C ILE A 230 -14.04 -20.19 27.42
N LYS A 231 -15.12 -19.81 26.74
CA LYS A 231 -16.06 -20.75 26.11
C LYS A 231 -15.51 -21.31 24.81
N LYS A 232 -15.86 -22.56 24.48
CA LYS A 232 -15.44 -23.24 23.25
C LYS A 232 -15.94 -22.49 22.01
N GLU A 233 -17.15 -21.94 22.07
CA GLU A 233 -17.76 -21.14 21.00
C GLU A 233 -16.95 -19.84 20.77
N GLY A 234 -16.55 -19.16 21.85
CA GLY A 234 -15.74 -17.95 21.76
C GLY A 234 -14.35 -18.19 21.16
N ILE A 235 -13.73 -19.33 21.46
CA ILE A 235 -12.49 -19.74 20.80
C ILE A 235 -12.71 -19.97 19.31
N LYS A 236 -13.75 -20.72 18.94
CA LYS A 236 -14.06 -21.02 17.54
C LYS A 236 -14.31 -19.74 16.74
N SER A 237 -15.07 -18.81 17.31
CA SER A 237 -15.34 -17.50 16.71
C SER A 237 -14.05 -16.70 16.46
N LEU A 238 -13.18 -16.61 17.47
CA LEU A 238 -11.89 -15.92 17.34
C LEU A 238 -10.96 -16.60 16.33
N ILE A 239 -10.88 -17.93 16.30
CA ILE A 239 -10.07 -18.63 15.29
C ILE A 239 -10.57 -18.33 13.87
N ASN A 240 -11.89 -18.37 13.66
CA ASN A 240 -12.47 -18.04 12.35
C ASN A 240 -12.14 -16.61 11.90
N SER A 241 -12.12 -15.63 12.81
CA SER A 241 -11.75 -14.25 12.45
C SER A 241 -10.24 -14.13 12.17
N LEU A 242 -9.39 -14.83 12.92
CA LEU A 242 -7.95 -14.93 12.62
C LEU A 242 -7.70 -15.57 11.25
N ASP A 243 -8.51 -16.55 10.84
CA ASP A 243 -8.38 -17.21 9.54
C ASP A 243 -8.69 -16.28 8.37
N LYS A 244 -9.71 -15.44 8.50
CA LYS A 244 -10.00 -14.40 7.49
C LYS A 244 -8.86 -13.40 7.36
N VAL A 245 -8.32 -12.93 8.49
CA VAL A 245 -7.20 -11.97 8.48
C VAL A 245 -5.95 -12.59 7.89
N ASP A 246 -5.67 -13.86 8.16
CA ASP A 246 -4.49 -14.54 7.63
C ASP A 246 -4.52 -14.66 6.11
N VAL A 247 -5.66 -15.02 5.51
CA VAL A 247 -5.84 -15.03 4.06
C VAL A 247 -5.61 -13.63 3.48
N ALA A 248 -6.22 -12.60 4.09
CA ALA A 248 -6.04 -11.22 3.65
C ALA A 248 -4.57 -10.74 3.77
N VAL A 249 -3.85 -11.18 4.82
CA VAL A 249 -2.43 -10.88 5.04
C VAL A 249 -1.55 -11.58 4.03
N GLU A 250 -1.85 -12.84 3.66
CA GLU A 250 -1.13 -13.57 2.63
C GLU A 250 -1.26 -12.90 1.26
N GLU A 251 -2.49 -12.58 0.84
CA GLU A 251 -2.74 -11.86 -0.41
C GLU A 251 -2.05 -10.48 -0.44
N LEU A 252 -2.06 -9.78 0.68
CA LEU A 252 -1.40 -8.48 0.81
C LEU A 252 0.13 -8.60 0.73
N GLU A 253 0.72 -9.59 1.38
CA GLU A 253 2.17 -9.85 1.36
C GLU A 253 2.65 -10.14 -0.07
N GLU A 254 1.94 -11.00 -0.80
CA GLU A 254 2.23 -11.31 -2.20
C GLU A 254 2.07 -10.08 -3.11
N SER A 255 1.00 -9.32 -2.92
CA SER A 255 0.74 -8.11 -3.70
C SER A 255 1.81 -7.05 -3.49
N LEU A 256 2.26 -6.84 -2.24
CA LEU A 256 3.32 -5.90 -1.91
C LEU A 256 4.70 -6.36 -2.42
N GLU A 257 5.00 -7.66 -2.34
CA GLU A 257 6.23 -8.23 -2.90
C GLU A 257 6.29 -8.02 -4.42
N SER A 258 5.20 -8.33 -5.13
CA SER A 258 5.07 -8.09 -6.56
C SER A 258 5.26 -6.62 -6.90
N LEU A 259 4.55 -5.73 -6.20
CA LEU A 259 4.63 -4.29 -6.41
C LEU A 259 6.05 -3.76 -6.18
N TYR A 260 6.70 -4.14 -5.08
CA TYR A 260 8.05 -3.71 -4.74
C TYR A 260 9.05 -4.04 -5.86
N ARG A 261 8.99 -5.26 -6.40
CA ARG A 261 9.82 -5.67 -7.55
C ARG A 261 9.56 -4.82 -8.78
N ARG A 262 8.29 -4.54 -9.10
CA ARG A 262 7.93 -3.71 -10.27
C ARG A 262 8.35 -2.25 -10.11
N MET A 263 8.27 -1.69 -8.90
CA MET A 263 8.75 -0.35 -8.60
C MET A 263 10.27 -0.23 -8.80
N ILE A 264 11.05 -1.23 -8.35
CA ILE A 264 12.50 -1.28 -8.60
C ILE A 264 12.78 -1.32 -10.10
N GLN A 265 12.11 -2.21 -10.84
CA GLN A 265 12.28 -2.33 -12.30
C GLN A 265 11.98 -1.00 -13.01
N ALA A 266 10.86 -0.36 -12.69
CA ALA A 266 10.49 0.92 -13.27
C ALA A 266 11.53 2.02 -12.97
N ARG A 267 12.02 2.09 -11.73
CA ARG A 267 13.05 3.04 -11.33
C ARG A 267 14.37 2.83 -12.09
N VAL A 268 14.80 1.56 -12.24
CA VAL A 268 16.00 1.22 -13.03
C VAL A 268 15.83 1.63 -14.49
N SER A 269 14.68 1.32 -15.10
CA SER A 269 14.40 1.71 -16.48
C SER A 269 14.39 3.23 -16.68
N LEU A 270 13.83 3.99 -15.73
CA LEU A 270 13.88 5.45 -15.73
C LEU A 270 15.31 6.00 -15.60
N LEU A 271 16.12 5.43 -14.69
CA LEU A 271 17.52 5.82 -14.53
C LEU A 271 18.36 5.53 -15.76
N ASN A 272 18.12 4.40 -16.43
CA ASN A 272 18.84 4.03 -17.65
C ASN A 272 18.58 5.06 -18.77
N ILE A 273 17.34 5.52 -18.93
CA ILE A 273 17.03 6.59 -19.89
C ILE A 273 17.81 7.86 -19.57
N LEU A 274 17.86 8.26 -18.29
CA LEU A 274 18.53 9.50 -17.88
C LEU A 274 20.06 9.40 -18.02
N SER A 275 20.63 8.23 -17.71
CA SER A 275 22.07 7.97 -17.78
C SER A 275 22.59 7.89 -19.21
N LEU A 276 21.74 7.51 -20.18
CA LEU A 276 22.09 7.51 -21.62
C LEU A 276 22.22 8.92 -22.22
N HIS A 277 22.00 9.99 -21.43
CA HIS A 277 22.08 11.39 -21.86
C HIS A 277 23.03 12.25 -21.03
N ILE A 278 23.83 11.65 -20.15
CA ILE A 278 24.99 12.28 -19.49
C ILE A 278 26.24 11.89 -20.29
#